data_AF-A0A0P7WI95-F1
#
_entry.id   AF-A0A0P7WI95-F1
#
_cell.length_a   1.000
_cell.length_b   1.000
_cell.length_c   1.000
_cell.angle_alpha   90.00
_cell.angle_beta   90.00
_cell.angle_gamma   90.00
#
_symmetry.space_group_name_H-M   'P 1'
#
loop_
_entity.id
_entity.type
_entity.pdbx_description
1 polymer ?
#
loop_
_entity_poly.entity_id
_entity_poly.type
_entity_poly.pdbx_seq_one_letter_code
_entity_poly.pdbx_strand_id
1 'polypeptide(L)'
;MNVTTYSYRFQPGKVRYEFFRLLPISLFVVAFGAAFGLAAVQKGLEPLQAILMSTTVFAGASQFAAVDMWGSEVSLIPLMAVVFAINSRHLLMGASLYPMLREMPPGRRYGLLLFLTDANWAVSAQEYQSGKHNLEVILGGGLAIWLAWIFGTWLGVYFGGLLQDPKSLGLDMVLGCFLLAMALGGNKSPRILVAWTIAAVSSLAAWKWLPPHTHVVVGALAGGAVGFFWLEKKPHNNTGNANAEGEGSS
;
A
#
# COMPACT_ATOMS: atom_id res chain seq x y z
N MET A 1 -13.59 -24.79 23.15
CA MET A 1 -13.01 -23.93 22.10
C MET A 1 -12.97 -24.74 20.81
N ASN A 2 -13.86 -24.47 19.87
CA ASN A 2 -13.85 -25.15 18.57
C ASN A 2 -12.63 -24.68 17.78
N VAL A 3 -11.67 -25.58 17.58
CA VAL A 3 -10.57 -25.37 16.64
C VAL A 3 -11.18 -25.43 15.24
N THR A 4 -11.56 -24.28 14.69
CA THR A 4 -11.90 -24.17 13.26
C THR A 4 -10.71 -24.67 12.47
N THR A 5 -10.86 -25.83 11.83
CA THR A 5 -9.82 -26.47 11.05
C THR A 5 -9.44 -25.57 9.89
N TYR A 6 -8.26 -24.98 9.98
CA TYR A 6 -7.70 -24.11 8.96
C TYR A 6 -7.26 -24.95 7.75
N SER A 7 -7.96 -24.80 6.63
CA SER A 7 -7.73 -25.62 5.43
C SER A 7 -6.63 -25.08 4.50
N TYR A 8 -6.32 -23.78 4.58
CA TYR A 8 -5.38 -23.15 3.64
C TYR A 8 -3.92 -23.50 4.00
N ARG A 9 -3.28 -24.38 3.25
CA ARG A 9 -1.86 -24.70 3.47
C ARG A 9 -0.97 -23.94 2.50
N PHE A 10 -0.10 -23.09 3.05
CA PHE A 10 0.96 -22.45 2.28
C PHE A 10 1.85 -23.50 1.63
N GLN A 11 2.09 -23.35 0.34
CA GLN A 11 3.00 -24.22 -0.39
C GLN A 11 4.37 -23.52 -0.52
N PRO A 12 5.46 -24.06 0.07
CA PRO A 12 6.77 -23.42 0.00
C PRO A 12 7.25 -23.15 -1.43
N GLY A 13 6.91 -24.04 -2.37
CA GLY A 13 7.21 -23.85 -3.80
C GLY A 13 6.52 -22.62 -4.40
N LYS A 14 5.26 -22.36 -4.03
CA LYS A 14 4.51 -21.18 -4.47
C LYS A 14 5.04 -19.90 -3.82
N VAL A 15 5.36 -19.92 -2.52
CA VAL A 15 5.99 -18.76 -1.86
C VAL A 15 7.30 -18.37 -2.54
N ARG A 16 8.15 -19.35 -2.87
CA ARG A 16 9.38 -19.12 -3.63
C ARG A 16 9.09 -18.56 -5.03
N TYR A 17 8.13 -19.15 -5.73
CA TYR A 17 7.72 -18.67 -7.05
C TYR A 17 7.28 -17.20 -7.02
N GLU A 18 6.42 -16.82 -6.07
CA GLU A 18 5.93 -15.45 -5.93
C GLU A 18 7.05 -14.46 -5.53
N PHE A 19 8.02 -14.91 -4.72
CA PHE A 19 9.23 -14.14 -4.43
C PHE A 19 9.98 -13.78 -5.72
N PHE A 20 10.26 -14.76 -6.57
CA PHE A 20 10.95 -14.52 -7.85
C PHE A 20 10.08 -13.72 -8.83
N ARG A 21 8.76 -13.94 -8.84
CA ARG A 21 7.82 -13.22 -9.71
C ARG A 21 7.80 -11.72 -9.43
N LEU A 22 7.96 -11.29 -8.17
CA LEU A 22 7.97 -9.88 -7.81
C LEU A 22 9.38 -9.25 -7.80
N LEU A 23 10.44 -9.97 -8.16
CA LEU A 23 11.78 -9.38 -8.28
C LEU A 23 11.86 -8.19 -9.25
N PRO A 24 11.23 -8.22 -10.45
CA PRO A 24 11.28 -7.07 -11.35
C PRO A 24 10.69 -5.80 -10.72
N ILE A 25 9.58 -5.93 -9.97
CA ILE A 25 8.99 -4.81 -9.22
C ILE A 25 9.93 -4.39 -8.08
N SER A 26 10.54 -5.37 -7.40
CA SER A 26 11.45 -5.13 -6.29
C SER A 26 12.71 -4.36 -6.72
N LEU A 27 13.18 -4.49 -7.96
CA LEU A 27 14.28 -3.67 -8.48
C LEU A 27 13.95 -2.17 -8.48
N PHE A 28 12.72 -1.80 -8.84
CA PHE A 28 12.26 -0.41 -8.72
C PHE A 28 12.20 0.04 -7.26
N VAL A 29 11.81 -0.86 -6.36
CA VAL A 29 11.76 -0.62 -4.92
C VAL A 29 13.16 -0.36 -4.34
N VAL A 30 14.22 -0.98 -4.86
CA VAL A 30 15.62 -0.68 -4.47
C VAL A 30 15.94 0.80 -4.73
N ALA A 31 15.64 1.30 -5.93
CA ALA A 31 15.91 2.69 -6.28
C ALA A 31 15.13 3.67 -5.38
N PHE A 32 13.87 3.34 -5.09
CA PHE A 32 13.02 4.13 -4.20
C PHE A 32 13.50 4.09 -2.74
N GLY A 33 13.94 2.93 -2.26
CA GLY A 33 14.57 2.78 -0.95
C GLY A 33 15.87 3.57 -0.85
N ALA A 34 16.66 3.63 -1.93
CA ALA A 34 17.88 4.45 -1.97
C ALA A 34 17.57 5.95 -1.88
N ALA A 35 16.52 6.40 -2.56
CA ALA A 35 16.02 7.77 -2.41
C ALA A 35 15.62 8.07 -0.96
N PHE A 36 14.94 7.14 -0.29
CA PHE A 36 14.58 7.27 1.13
C PHE A 36 15.82 7.36 2.02
N GLY A 37 16.77 6.43 1.86
CA GLY A 37 17.99 6.39 2.67
C GLY A 37 18.79 7.69 2.58
N LEU A 38 18.92 8.25 1.38
CA LEU A 38 19.56 9.55 1.16
C LEU A 38 18.76 10.69 1.84
N ALA A 39 17.44 10.72 1.64
CA ALA A 39 16.59 11.75 2.25
C ALA A 39 16.64 11.72 3.79
N ALA A 40 16.68 10.52 4.38
CA ALA A 40 16.78 10.33 5.83
C ALA A 40 18.08 10.93 6.39
N VAL A 41 19.22 10.62 5.78
CA VAL A 41 20.53 11.17 6.22
C VAL A 41 20.60 12.67 6.00
N GLN A 42 20.04 13.20 4.90
CA GLN A 42 19.98 14.65 4.65
C GLN A 42 19.13 15.39 5.68
N LYS A 43 18.12 14.74 6.26
CA LYS A 43 17.30 15.26 7.36
C LYS A 43 17.91 15.01 8.74
N GLY A 44 19.14 14.49 8.80
CA GLY A 44 19.90 14.32 10.03
C GLY A 44 19.63 13.03 10.80
N LEU A 45 18.94 12.04 10.20
CA LEU A 45 18.87 10.70 10.81
C LEU A 45 20.23 10.02 10.72
N GLU A 46 20.59 9.30 11.78
CA GLU A 46 21.75 8.43 11.72
C GLU A 46 21.50 7.24 10.76
N PRO A 47 22.55 6.74 10.07
CA PRO A 47 22.46 5.56 9.21
C PRO A 47 21.69 4.39 9.81
N LEU A 48 21.96 4.08 11.08
CA LEU A 48 21.32 2.98 11.79
C LEU A 48 19.83 3.26 12.04
N GLN A 49 19.45 4.49 12.36
CA GLN A 49 18.05 4.88 12.57
C GLN A 49 17.23 4.69 11.29
N ALA A 50 17.77 5.13 10.14
CA ALA A 50 17.12 4.95 8.84
C ALA A 50 16.95 3.47 8.47
N ILE A 51 17.98 2.63 8.68
CA ILE A 51 17.91 1.20 8.38
C ILE A 51 16.94 0.47 9.34
N LEU A 52 16.95 0.80 10.63
CA LEU A 52 16.02 0.24 11.61
C LEU A 52 14.57 0.60 11.28
N MET A 53 14.34 1.85 10.86
CA MET A 53 13.03 2.30 10.39
C MET A 53 12.57 1.49 9.17
N SER A 54 13.43 1.28 8.18
CA SER A 54 13.18 0.39 7.04
C SER A 54 12.92 -1.08 7.41
N THR A 55 13.58 -1.54 8.46
CA THR A 55 13.46 -2.93 8.95
C THR A 55 12.23 -3.15 9.82
N THR A 56 11.64 -2.11 10.41
CA THR A 56 10.51 -2.25 11.35
C THR A 56 9.20 -1.70 10.81
N VAL A 57 9.26 -0.67 9.97
CA VAL A 57 8.10 0.00 9.40
C VAL A 57 8.00 -0.37 7.93
N PHE A 58 7.24 -1.41 7.59
CA PHE A 58 7.07 -1.79 6.18
C PHE A 58 6.02 -0.91 5.47
N ALA A 59 6.29 0.40 5.39
CA ALA A 59 5.39 1.39 4.80
C ALA A 59 6.17 2.62 4.29
N GLY A 60 6.75 2.50 3.09
CA GLY A 60 7.65 3.51 2.52
C GLY A 60 7.09 4.94 2.46
N ALA A 61 5.82 5.11 2.06
CA ALA A 61 5.20 6.44 2.00
C ALA A 61 5.13 7.13 3.38
N SER A 62 4.90 6.35 4.44
CA SER A 62 4.88 6.88 5.81
C SER A 62 6.28 7.21 6.31
N GLN A 63 7.29 6.49 5.83
CA GLN A 63 8.67 6.77 6.17
C GLN A 63 9.14 8.10 5.60
N PHE A 64 8.85 8.37 4.32
CA PHE A 64 9.13 9.69 3.74
C PHE A 64 8.36 10.80 4.45
N ALA A 65 7.08 10.59 4.78
CA ALA A 65 6.30 11.58 5.53
C ALA A 65 6.91 11.86 6.92
N ALA A 66 7.37 10.81 7.62
CA ALA A 66 8.04 10.95 8.91
C ALA A 66 9.39 11.68 8.80
N VAL A 67 10.18 11.38 7.75
CA VAL A 67 11.44 12.07 7.45
C VAL A 67 11.22 13.53 7.04
N ASP A 68 10.13 13.84 6.33
CA ASP A 68 9.79 15.22 5.97
C ASP A 68 9.52 16.08 7.22
N MET A 69 8.80 15.49 8.19
CA MET A 69 8.49 16.09 9.49
C MET A 69 9.65 15.97 10.51
N TRP A 70 10.79 15.41 10.12
CA TRP A 70 11.93 15.19 11.01
C TRP A 70 12.72 16.48 11.26
N GLY A 71 13.01 16.79 12.52
CA GLY A 71 13.67 18.02 12.95
C GLY A 71 13.84 18.09 14.47
N SER A 72 14.21 19.26 15.00
CA SER A 72 14.48 19.46 16.42
C SER A 72 13.26 19.28 17.32
N GLU A 73 12.06 19.59 16.82
CA GLU A 73 10.79 19.43 17.53
C GLU A 73 9.79 18.66 16.65
N VAL A 74 9.78 17.33 16.78
CA VAL A 74 8.80 16.49 16.09
C VAL A 74 7.53 16.41 16.93
N SER A 75 6.46 17.06 16.48
CA SER A 75 5.16 16.92 17.12
C SER A 75 4.60 15.51 16.85
N LEU A 76 4.59 14.67 17.89
CA LEU A 76 4.18 13.26 17.77
C LEU A 76 2.72 13.10 17.32
N ILE A 77 1.82 13.98 17.76
CA ILE A 77 0.39 13.87 17.44
C ILE A 77 0.14 14.07 15.93
N PRO A 78 0.58 15.18 15.30
CA PRO A 78 0.53 15.35 13.85
C PRO A 78 1.21 14.21 13.09
N LEU A 79 2.39 13.76 13.53
CA LEU A 79 3.10 12.66 12.90
C LEU A 79 2.25 11.38 12.89
N MET A 80 1.72 10.99 14.06
CA MET A 80 0.83 9.83 14.17
C MET A 80 -0.41 9.97 13.29
N ALA A 81 -1.02 11.16 13.23
CA ALA A 81 -2.19 11.41 12.40
C ALA A 81 -1.89 11.27 10.90
N VAL A 82 -0.77 11.82 10.42
CA VAL A 82 -0.33 11.71 9.02
C VAL A 82 0.02 10.27 8.68
N VAL A 83 0.82 9.60 9.50
CA VAL A 83 1.21 8.19 9.31
C VAL A 83 -0.03 7.29 9.33
N PHE A 84 -0.98 7.52 10.24
CA PHE A 84 -2.24 6.78 10.27
C PHE A 84 -3.09 7.03 9.03
N ALA A 85 -3.23 8.29 8.60
CA ALA A 85 -3.99 8.65 7.41
C ALA A 85 -3.42 7.96 6.15
N ILE A 86 -2.10 7.99 5.98
CA ILE A 86 -1.41 7.31 4.87
C ILE A 86 -1.62 5.79 4.95
N ASN A 87 -1.47 5.19 6.13
CA ASN A 87 -1.56 3.74 6.30
C ASN A 87 -2.98 3.19 6.35
N SER A 88 -4.00 4.03 6.49
CA SER A 88 -5.41 3.62 6.45
C SER A 88 -5.73 2.77 5.21
N ARG A 89 -5.01 2.98 4.10
CA ARG A 89 -5.08 2.14 2.89
C ARG A 89 -4.79 0.66 3.16
N HIS A 90 -3.85 0.33 4.04
CA HIS A 90 -3.55 -1.06 4.40
C HIS A 90 -4.72 -1.73 5.13
N LEU A 91 -5.51 -0.95 5.90
CA LEU A 91 -6.73 -1.45 6.53
C LEU A 91 -7.78 -1.81 5.46
N LEU A 92 -7.95 -0.93 4.47
CA LEU A 92 -8.89 -1.16 3.36
C LEU A 92 -8.45 -2.34 2.47
N MET A 93 -7.16 -2.42 2.16
CA MET A 93 -6.58 -3.56 1.41
C MET A 93 -6.73 -4.87 2.18
N GLY A 94 -6.46 -4.87 3.49
CA GLY A 94 -6.69 -6.04 4.34
C GLY A 94 -8.16 -6.44 4.41
N ALA A 95 -9.07 -5.47 4.48
CA ALA A 95 -10.51 -5.70 4.45
C ALA A 95 -10.98 -6.29 3.10
N SER A 96 -10.42 -5.84 1.98
CA SER A 96 -10.77 -6.40 0.65
C SER A 96 -10.32 -7.85 0.48
N LEU A 97 -9.21 -8.25 1.14
CA LEU A 97 -8.72 -9.62 1.16
C LEU A 97 -9.38 -10.48 2.25
N TYR A 98 -10.21 -9.89 3.11
CA TYR A 98 -10.86 -10.60 4.22
C TYR A 98 -11.59 -11.90 3.79
N PRO A 99 -12.30 -11.97 2.65
CA PRO A 99 -12.93 -13.22 2.21
C PRO A 99 -11.96 -14.40 2.06
N MET A 100 -10.71 -14.14 1.65
CA MET A 100 -9.65 -15.15 1.53
C MET A 100 -9.01 -15.47 2.89
N LEU A 101 -9.00 -14.49 3.81
CA LEU A 101 -8.33 -14.57 5.10
C LEU A 101 -9.24 -15.02 6.24
N ARG A 102 -10.57 -15.02 6.07
CA ARG A 102 -11.54 -15.22 7.16
C ARG A 102 -11.41 -16.58 7.85
N GLU A 103 -10.90 -17.58 7.14
CA GLU A 103 -10.70 -18.94 7.65
C GLU A 103 -9.36 -19.09 8.41
N MET A 104 -8.44 -18.13 8.27
CA MET A 104 -7.18 -18.10 9.03
C MET A 104 -7.41 -17.70 10.49
N PRO A 105 -6.73 -18.35 11.45
CA PRO A 105 -6.63 -17.85 12.82
C PRO A 105 -6.05 -16.42 12.86
N PRO A 106 -6.50 -15.55 13.79
CA PRO A 106 -6.08 -14.15 13.85
C PRO A 106 -4.56 -13.94 13.82
N GLY A 107 -3.79 -14.73 14.58
CA GLY A 107 -2.32 -14.61 14.61
C GLY A 107 -1.65 -14.82 13.25
N ARG A 108 -2.10 -15.83 12.48
CA ARG A 108 -1.59 -16.08 11.12
C ARG A 108 -2.07 -15.04 10.13
N ARG A 109 -3.32 -14.58 10.29
CA ARG A 109 -3.90 -13.53 9.45
C ARG A 109 -3.12 -12.23 9.57
N TYR A 110 -2.92 -11.73 10.80
CA TYR A 110 -2.19 -10.49 11.04
C TYR A 110 -0.70 -10.64 10.71
N GLY A 111 -0.11 -11.80 10.99
CA GLY A 111 1.27 -12.10 10.58
C GLY A 111 1.47 -12.08 9.07
N LEU A 112 0.50 -12.56 8.29
CA LEU A 112 0.55 -12.46 6.83
C LEU A 112 0.37 -11.02 6.35
N LEU A 113 -0.59 -10.29 6.94
CA LEU A 113 -0.86 -8.89 6.59
C LEU A 113 0.30 -7.95 6.90
N LEU A 114 1.25 -8.34 7.76
CA LEU A 114 2.49 -7.61 7.97
C LEU A 114 3.30 -7.46 6.68
N PHE A 115 3.22 -8.45 5.77
CA PHE A 115 3.93 -8.44 4.48
C PHE A 115 3.11 -7.79 3.35
N LEU A 116 1.94 -7.24 3.66
CA LEU A 116 1.06 -6.64 2.66
C LEU A 116 1.64 -5.32 2.14
N THR A 117 1.68 -5.18 0.82
CA THR A 117 2.07 -3.96 0.12
C THR A 117 1.08 -3.68 -1.01
N ASP A 118 1.07 -2.45 -1.54
CA ASP A 118 0.20 -2.09 -2.67
C ASP A 118 0.45 -3.01 -3.89
N ALA A 119 1.71 -3.37 -4.15
CA ALA A 119 2.09 -4.20 -5.29
C ALA A 119 1.62 -5.66 -5.16
N ASN A 120 1.88 -6.31 -4.03
CA ASN A 120 1.45 -7.70 -3.84
C ASN A 120 -0.07 -7.80 -3.59
N TRP A 121 -0.70 -6.76 -3.02
CA TRP A 121 -2.14 -6.64 -2.93
C TRP A 121 -2.78 -6.57 -4.31
N ALA A 122 -2.26 -5.73 -5.22
CA ALA A 122 -2.82 -5.59 -6.55
C ALA A 122 -2.82 -6.92 -7.31
N VAL A 123 -1.71 -7.69 -7.22
CA VAL A 123 -1.62 -9.03 -7.81
C VAL A 123 -2.61 -9.99 -7.14
N SER A 124 -2.67 -10.03 -5.81
CA SER A 124 -3.60 -10.91 -5.07
C SER A 124 -5.07 -10.59 -5.38
N ALA A 125 -5.43 -9.31 -5.44
CA ALA A 125 -6.76 -8.84 -5.75
C ALA A 125 -7.17 -9.18 -7.19
N GLN A 126 -6.26 -9.02 -8.16
CA GLN A 126 -6.49 -9.41 -9.56
C GLN A 126 -6.69 -10.93 -9.67
N GLU A 127 -5.87 -11.72 -8.99
CA GLU A 127 -6.01 -13.17 -8.97
C GLU A 127 -7.32 -13.62 -8.32
N TYR A 128 -7.72 -12.96 -7.24
CA TYR A 128 -9.00 -13.20 -6.58
C TYR A 128 -10.19 -12.94 -7.51
N GLN A 129 -10.16 -11.86 -8.31
CA GLN A 129 -11.17 -11.58 -9.33
C GLN A 129 -11.21 -12.66 -10.43
N SER A 130 -10.08 -13.31 -10.70
CA SER A 130 -9.99 -14.45 -11.63
C SER A 130 -10.41 -15.80 -11.03
N GLY A 131 -10.89 -15.81 -9.78
CA GLY A 131 -11.30 -17.02 -9.05
C GLY A 131 -10.16 -17.79 -8.38
N LYS A 132 -8.95 -17.22 -8.34
CA LYS A 132 -7.78 -17.83 -7.68
C LYS A 132 -7.62 -17.33 -6.25
N HIS A 133 -7.39 -18.23 -5.31
CA HIS A 133 -7.06 -17.87 -3.94
C HIS A 133 -5.56 -18.07 -3.71
N ASN A 134 -4.77 -17.01 -3.93
CA ASN A 134 -3.31 -17.03 -3.76
C ASN A 134 -2.91 -16.03 -2.67
N LEU A 135 -2.61 -16.55 -1.48
CA LEU A 135 -2.07 -15.79 -0.35
C LEU A 135 -0.55 -15.85 -0.29
N GLU A 136 0.08 -16.79 -1.01
CA GLU A 136 1.54 -16.90 -1.12
C GLU A 136 2.17 -15.66 -1.73
N VAL A 137 1.45 -14.92 -2.60
CA VAL A 137 1.92 -13.66 -3.18
C VAL A 137 2.15 -12.58 -2.13
N ILE A 138 1.34 -12.54 -1.08
CA ILE A 138 1.50 -11.58 0.02
C ILE A 138 2.77 -11.90 0.80
N LEU A 139 3.02 -13.17 1.11
CA LEU A 139 4.21 -13.57 1.86
C LEU A 139 5.49 -13.52 1.01
N GLY A 140 5.53 -14.25 -0.10
CA GLY A 140 6.71 -14.37 -0.96
C GLY A 140 7.05 -13.07 -1.67
N GLY A 141 6.06 -12.43 -2.29
CA GLY A 141 6.23 -11.14 -2.94
C GLY A 141 6.51 -10.02 -1.94
N GLY A 142 5.85 -10.03 -0.78
CA GLY A 142 6.12 -9.08 0.30
C GLY A 142 7.54 -9.18 0.84
N LEU A 143 8.07 -10.40 1.03
CA LEU A 143 9.48 -10.61 1.41
C LEU A 143 10.46 -10.06 0.38
N ALA A 144 10.22 -10.29 -0.92
CA ALA A 144 11.08 -9.74 -1.98
C ALA A 144 11.13 -8.21 -1.94
N ILE A 145 9.95 -7.58 -1.84
CA ILE A 145 9.81 -6.12 -1.77
C ILE A 145 10.45 -5.57 -0.50
N TRP A 146 10.27 -6.23 0.65
CA TRP A 146 10.81 -5.75 1.92
C TRP A 146 12.33 -5.80 1.95
N LEU A 147 12.92 -6.91 1.50
CA LEU A 147 14.37 -7.04 1.40
C LEU A 147 14.96 -6.03 0.42
N ALA A 148 14.29 -5.82 -0.72
CA ALA A 148 14.70 -4.80 -1.69
C ALA A 148 14.62 -3.37 -1.11
N TRP A 149 13.59 -3.08 -0.31
CA TRP A 149 13.46 -1.79 0.38
C TRP A 149 14.61 -1.55 1.37
N ILE A 150 14.91 -2.55 2.20
CA ILE A 150 16.00 -2.47 3.19
C ILE A 150 17.35 -2.31 2.47
N PHE A 151 17.58 -3.12 1.43
CA PHE A 151 18.80 -3.04 0.63
C PHE A 151 18.94 -1.69 -0.09
N GLY A 152 17.86 -1.19 -0.68
CA GLY A 152 17.81 0.16 -1.25
C GLY A 152 18.12 1.23 -0.21
N THR A 153 17.49 1.16 0.97
CA THR A 153 17.76 2.10 2.08
C THR A 153 19.24 2.09 2.45
N TRP A 154 19.82 0.91 2.62
CA TRP A 154 21.25 0.76 2.90
C TRP A 154 22.11 1.42 1.81
N LEU A 155 21.79 1.21 0.53
CA LEU A 155 22.49 1.90 -0.57
C LEU A 155 22.34 3.42 -0.48
N GLY A 156 21.14 3.93 -0.22
CA GLY A 156 20.89 5.36 -0.10
C GLY A 156 21.67 6.02 1.03
N VAL A 157 21.71 5.36 2.18
CA VAL A 157 22.41 5.84 3.38
C VAL A 157 23.91 5.93 3.16
N TYR A 158 24.54 4.91 2.57
CA TYR A 158 26.01 4.85 2.44
C TYR A 158 26.55 5.39 1.11
N PHE A 159 25.79 5.29 0.02
CA PHE A 159 26.23 5.66 -1.32
C PHE A 159 25.45 6.84 -1.89
N GLY A 160 24.35 7.28 -1.27
CA GLY A 160 23.54 8.40 -1.76
C GLY A 160 24.32 9.73 -1.80
N GLY A 161 25.31 9.91 -0.92
CA GLY A 161 26.20 11.07 -0.92
C GLY A 161 27.16 11.15 -2.11
N LEU A 162 27.29 10.08 -2.91
CA LEU A 162 28.06 10.10 -4.16
C LEU A 162 27.31 10.82 -5.29
N LEU A 163 26.00 11.05 -5.13
CA LEU A 163 25.20 11.81 -6.09
C LEU A 163 25.45 13.30 -5.88
N GLN A 164 26.15 13.93 -6.83
CA GLN A 164 26.53 15.34 -6.71
C GLN A 164 25.34 16.31 -6.73
N ASP A 165 24.25 15.97 -7.43
CA ASP A 165 23.01 16.74 -7.39
C ASP A 165 21.76 15.83 -7.34
N PRO A 166 21.36 15.39 -6.14
CA PRO A 166 20.16 14.58 -5.92
C PRO A 166 18.86 15.24 -6.40
N LYS A 167 18.80 16.58 -6.40
CA LYS A 167 17.61 17.33 -6.82
C LYS A 167 17.45 17.31 -8.34
N SER A 168 18.56 17.42 -9.08
CA SER A 168 18.53 17.28 -10.54
C SER A 168 17.99 15.92 -11.01
N LEU A 169 18.12 14.89 -10.15
CA LEU A 169 17.61 13.54 -10.40
C LEU A 169 16.12 13.38 -10.04
N GLY A 170 15.46 14.44 -9.56
CA GLY A 170 14.04 14.44 -9.19
C GLY A 170 13.72 13.63 -7.94
N LEU A 171 14.71 13.38 -7.06
CA LEU A 171 14.54 12.56 -5.85
C LEU A 171 13.56 13.16 -4.84
N ASP A 172 13.35 14.48 -4.89
CA ASP A 172 12.35 15.21 -4.12
C ASP A 172 10.91 14.95 -4.61
N MET A 173 10.73 14.64 -5.90
CA MET A 173 9.43 14.32 -6.50
C MET A 173 9.09 12.83 -6.47
N VAL A 174 10.04 11.97 -6.10
CA VAL A 174 9.91 10.50 -6.17
C VAL A 174 8.67 9.98 -5.44
N LEU A 175 8.41 10.42 -4.20
CA LEU A 175 7.21 10.02 -3.45
C LEU A 175 5.92 10.46 -4.16
N GLY A 176 5.86 11.71 -4.62
CA GLY A 176 4.70 12.27 -5.31
C GLY A 176 4.40 11.51 -6.61
N CYS A 177 5.43 11.27 -7.41
CA CYS A 177 5.35 10.48 -8.65
C CYS A 177 4.89 9.04 -8.38
N PHE A 178 5.37 8.40 -7.32
CA PHE A 178 4.95 7.04 -6.95
C PHE A 178 3.46 6.99 -6.57
N LEU A 179 3.00 7.88 -5.69
CA LEU A 179 1.59 7.94 -5.30
C LEU A 179 0.68 8.26 -6.49
N LEU A 180 1.13 9.17 -7.37
CA LEU A 180 0.40 9.52 -8.59
C LEU A 180 0.33 8.36 -9.59
N ALA A 181 1.45 7.68 -9.86
CA ALA A 181 1.50 6.52 -10.74
C ALA A 181 0.59 5.39 -10.24
N MET A 182 0.60 5.15 -8.91
CA MET A 182 -0.30 4.18 -8.28
C MET A 182 -1.77 4.57 -8.41
N ALA A 183 -2.11 5.84 -8.19
CA ALA A 183 -3.47 6.31 -8.41
C ALA A 183 -3.89 6.05 -9.86
N LEU A 184 -3.08 6.49 -10.83
CA LEU A 184 -3.39 6.39 -12.26
C LEU A 184 -3.47 4.95 -12.79
N GLY A 185 -2.73 4.01 -12.20
CA GLY A 185 -2.73 2.60 -12.55
C GLY A 185 -4.00 1.85 -12.14
N GLY A 186 -4.81 2.43 -11.24
CA GLY A 186 -6.09 1.85 -10.82
C GLY A 186 -7.17 1.89 -11.91
N ASN A 187 -8.16 0.98 -11.81
CA ASN A 187 -9.36 1.02 -12.63
C ASN A 187 -10.12 2.32 -12.36
N LYS A 188 -10.37 3.09 -13.42
CA LYS A 188 -11.02 4.40 -13.33
C LYS A 188 -12.53 4.20 -13.39
N SER A 189 -13.23 4.65 -12.35
CA SER A 189 -14.68 4.79 -12.35
C SER A 189 -15.05 6.25 -12.06
N PRO A 190 -16.23 6.73 -12.48
CA PRO A 190 -16.69 8.09 -12.16
C PRO A 190 -16.60 8.39 -10.66
N ARG A 191 -16.91 7.42 -9.80
CA ARG A 191 -16.78 7.52 -8.35
C ARG A 191 -15.34 7.75 -7.90
N ILE A 192 -14.40 6.99 -8.45
CA ILE A 192 -12.97 7.13 -8.11
C ILE A 192 -12.47 8.52 -8.54
N LEU A 193 -12.88 8.99 -9.72
CA LEU A 193 -12.53 10.33 -10.19
C LEU A 193 -13.09 11.41 -9.26
N VAL A 194 -14.36 11.32 -8.86
CA VAL A 194 -14.98 12.27 -7.91
C VAL A 194 -14.26 12.24 -6.56
N ALA A 195 -13.96 11.05 -6.03
CA ALA A 195 -13.22 10.91 -4.78
C ALA A 195 -11.82 11.55 -4.87
N TRP A 196 -11.11 11.35 -5.98
CA TRP A 196 -9.80 11.98 -6.23
C TRP A 196 -9.90 13.49 -6.34
N THR A 197 -10.88 14.01 -7.07
CA THR A 197 -11.07 15.46 -7.21
C THR A 197 -11.38 16.09 -5.86
N ILE A 198 -12.28 15.50 -5.07
CA ILE A 198 -12.63 16.01 -3.73
C ILE A 198 -11.43 15.95 -2.79
N ALA A 199 -10.67 14.84 -2.78
CA ALA A 199 -9.46 14.72 -1.98
C ALA A 199 -8.37 15.72 -2.40
N ALA A 200 -8.20 15.96 -3.70
CA ALA A 200 -7.22 16.91 -4.22
C ALA A 200 -7.60 18.35 -3.87
N VAL A 201 -8.86 18.75 -4.09
CA VAL A 201 -9.34 20.09 -3.77
C VAL A 201 -9.31 20.35 -2.26
N SER A 202 -9.74 19.39 -1.43
CA SER A 202 -9.70 19.56 0.02
C SER A 202 -8.27 19.61 0.55
N SER A 203 -7.35 18.81 0.00
CA SER A 203 -5.93 18.84 0.34
C SER A 203 -5.28 20.19 -0.04
N LEU A 204 -5.56 20.72 -1.24
CA LEU A 204 -5.06 22.04 -1.68
C LEU A 204 -5.63 23.18 -0.83
N ALA A 205 -6.91 23.11 -0.48
CA ALA A 205 -7.55 24.05 0.44
C ALA A 205 -6.87 24.02 1.81
N ALA A 206 -6.64 22.82 2.35
CA ALA A 206 -5.95 22.66 3.62
C ALA A 206 -4.50 23.13 3.57
N TRP A 207 -3.78 22.90 2.47
CA TRP A 207 -2.44 23.43 2.30
C TRP A 207 -2.40 24.96 2.35
N LYS A 208 -3.43 25.64 1.84
CA LYS A 208 -3.52 27.11 1.83
C LYS A 208 -3.96 27.71 3.17
N TRP A 209 -4.86 27.05 3.91
CA TRP A 209 -5.55 27.65 5.06
C TRP A 209 -5.32 26.95 6.40
N LEU A 210 -4.76 25.75 6.43
CA LEU A 210 -4.52 24.97 7.65
C LEU A 210 -3.01 24.86 7.94
N PRO A 211 -2.63 24.46 9.18
CA PRO A 211 -1.24 24.26 9.54
C PRO A 211 -0.51 23.24 8.63
N PRO A 212 0.83 23.32 8.52
CA PRO A 212 1.63 22.37 7.76
C PRO A 212 1.27 20.89 8.04
N HIS A 213 1.42 20.04 7.02
CA HIS A 213 1.14 18.59 7.06
C HIS A 213 -0.33 18.16 7.26
N THR A 214 -1.25 19.08 7.62
CA THR A 214 -2.70 18.78 7.77
C THR A 214 -3.37 18.39 6.45
N HIS A 215 -2.83 18.84 5.33
CA HIS A 215 -3.36 18.62 3.99
C HIS A 215 -3.51 17.13 3.64
N VAL A 216 -2.58 16.28 4.09
CA VAL A 216 -2.65 14.82 3.88
C VAL A 216 -3.87 14.21 4.59
N VAL A 217 -4.11 14.61 5.84
CA VAL A 217 -5.21 14.10 6.67
C VAL A 217 -6.56 14.56 6.11
N VAL A 218 -6.68 15.83 5.74
CA VAL A 218 -7.92 16.39 5.15
C VAL A 218 -8.24 15.74 3.80
N GLY A 219 -7.24 15.56 2.95
CA GLY A 219 -7.39 14.84 1.68
C GLY A 219 -7.87 13.41 1.88
N ALA A 220 -7.23 12.67 2.79
CA ALA A 220 -7.59 11.29 3.10
C ALA A 220 -9.02 11.15 3.65
N LEU A 221 -9.42 12.01 4.60
CA LEU A 221 -10.77 11.99 5.17
C LEU A 221 -11.84 12.36 4.14
N ALA A 222 -11.60 13.40 3.33
CA ALA A 222 -12.56 13.83 2.33
C ALA A 222 -12.78 12.79 1.22
N GLY A 223 -11.69 12.23 0.67
CA GLY A 223 -11.77 11.14 -0.32
C GLY A 223 -12.40 9.87 0.27
N GLY A 224 -12.03 9.54 1.52
CA GLY A 224 -12.60 8.42 2.26
C GLY A 224 -14.11 8.56 2.49
N ALA A 225 -14.60 9.75 2.81
CA ALA A 225 -16.02 10.03 2.99
C ALA A 225 -16.82 9.78 1.70
N VAL A 226 -16.31 10.22 0.55
CA VAL A 226 -16.93 9.92 -0.76
C VAL A 226 -16.99 8.42 -1.00
N GLY A 227 -15.90 7.71 -0.70
CA GLY A 227 -15.86 6.25 -0.74
C GLY A 227 -16.90 5.62 0.19
N PHE A 228 -17.07 6.12 1.41
CA PHE A 228 -17.99 5.55 2.39
C PHE A 228 -19.47 5.76 2.01
N PHE A 229 -19.85 6.98 1.62
CA PHE A 229 -21.25 7.31 1.35
C PHE A 229 -21.74 6.84 -0.03
N TRP A 230 -20.84 6.67 -1.00
CA TRP A 230 -21.20 6.22 -2.34
C TRP A 230 -20.97 4.71 -2.51
N LEU A 231 -21.69 3.86 -1.78
CA LEU A 231 -21.61 2.40 -1.96
C LEU A 231 -22.31 1.96 -3.25
N GLU A 232 -21.57 1.30 -4.15
CA GLU A 232 -22.14 0.71 -5.37
C GLU A 232 -23.03 -0.50 -5.00
N LYS A 233 -24.26 -0.52 -5.52
CA LYS A 233 -25.09 -1.74 -5.49
C LYS A 233 -24.40 -2.80 -6.35
N LYS A 234 -24.22 -4.00 -5.81
CA LYS A 234 -23.74 -5.17 -6.56
C LYS A 234 -24.57 -5.31 -7.86
N PRO A 235 -23.94 -5.61 -9.02
CA PRO A 235 -24.67 -6.00 -10.20
C PRO A 235 -25.56 -7.19 -9.84
N HIS A 236 -26.86 -7.08 -10.11
CA HIS A 236 -27.78 -8.20 -9.99
C HIS A 236 -27.40 -9.20 -11.07
N ASN A 237 -26.76 -10.32 -10.71
CA ASN A 237 -26.60 -11.43 -11.63
C ASN A 237 -28.00 -12.01 -11.90
N ASN A 238 -28.53 -11.70 -13.07
CA ASN A 238 -29.77 -12.25 -13.59
C ASN A 238 -29.53 -13.72 -14.02
N THR A 239 -29.33 -14.62 -13.05
CA THR A 239 -29.21 -16.07 -13.29
C THR A 239 -30.44 -16.79 -12.77
N GLY A 240 -31.61 -16.40 -13.27
CA GLY A 240 -32.87 -16.98 -12.83
C GLY A 240 -34.04 -16.71 -13.76
N ASN A 241 -33.87 -16.88 -15.09
CA ASN A 241 -35.03 -17.08 -15.97
C ASN A 241 -34.69 -17.73 -17.34
N ALA A 242 -33.91 -18.82 -17.36
CA ALA A 242 -33.68 -19.59 -18.59
C ALA A 242 -34.09 -21.07 -18.49
N ASN A 243 -34.59 -21.53 -17.32
CA ASN A 243 -34.94 -22.95 -17.11
C ASN A 243 -36.44 -23.18 -16.87
N ALA A 244 -37.33 -22.23 -17.21
CA ALA A 244 -38.78 -22.37 -16.99
C ALA A 244 -39.61 -22.40 -18.29
N GLU A 245 -39.01 -22.31 -19.48
CA GLU A 245 -39.74 -22.31 -20.77
C GLU A 245 -39.51 -23.57 -21.62
N GLY A 246 -38.85 -24.61 -21.09
CA GLY A 246 -38.57 -25.86 -21.82
C GLY A 246 -39.50 -27.05 -21.51
N GLU A 247 -40.28 -27.00 -20.43
CA GLU A 247 -41.21 -28.07 -20.04
C GLU A 247 -42.64 -27.58 -20.18
N GLY A 248 -43.10 -27.39 -21.42
CA GLY A 248 -44.43 -26.81 -21.63
C GLY A 248 -44.93 -26.70 -23.07
N SER A 249 -44.50 -27.55 -24.00
CA SER A 249 -45.25 -27.76 -25.25
C SER A 249 -44.71 -28.96 -26.03
N SER A 250 -45.58 -29.97 -26.14
CA SER A 250 -45.75 -30.94 -27.25
C SER A 250 -44.58 -31.83 -27.66
#